data_AF-A0A8C7SLH8-F1
#
_entry.id   AF-A0A8C7SLH8-F1
#
_cell.length_a   1.000
_cell.length_b   1.000
_cell.length_c   1.000
_cell.angle_alpha   90.00
_cell.angle_beta   90.00
_cell.angle_gamma   90.00
#
_symmetry.space_group_name_H-M   'P 1'
#
loop_
_entity.id
_entity.type
_entity.pdbx_description
1 polymer ?
#
loop_
_entity_poly.entity_id
_entity_poly.type
_entity_poly.pdbx_seq_one_letter_code
_entity_poly.pdbx_strand_id
1 'polypeptide(L)'
;GYRTLWNLLSFPGISLRTGRYSAQENRQLMSNINDFLALTGIENAAKLFHTKRFRDELSFIQRLKSHHRFPERIGEGIPRPWHKIYTRGGRKMFDGSSYKGRFSEDELYSLKKLQTLHGNNWVKISQLTGRSETPLRKRFSQIFANLGSWGEEELKRLMEAVRDHLLGQVEPGRGHATVSKDQLYNNIPWTVVCRRVKTRHRDQCRMKWLGVMAYKMAHGQPAFSGGVKTLKAKVDLIKALNAMQVEDASDVDWEEIAHTIGGLFYVSIYVSILKSLKHNTDVLIVYKLGR
;
A
#
# COMPACT_ATOMS: atom_id res chain seq x y z
N GLY A 1 28.77 8.43 -7.54
CA GLY A 1 28.61 7.08 -8.10
C GLY A 1 27.33 6.37 -7.67
N TYR A 2 26.13 6.92 -7.94
CA TYR A 2 24.85 6.21 -7.68
C TYR A 2 23.90 6.19 -8.89
N ARG A 3 24.28 6.83 -10.01
CA ARG A 3 23.49 6.85 -11.26
C ARG A 3 23.69 5.59 -12.12
N THR A 4 24.80 4.88 -11.96
CA THR A 4 25.17 3.70 -12.77
C THR A 4 24.50 2.40 -12.34
N LEU A 5 23.96 2.31 -11.11
CA LEU A 5 23.22 1.12 -10.65
C LEU A 5 21.76 1.07 -11.14
N TRP A 6 21.23 2.15 -11.72
CA TRP A 6 19.90 2.15 -12.32
C TRP A 6 19.83 1.26 -13.58
N ASN A 7 20.97 1.10 -14.27
CA ASN A 7 21.03 0.41 -15.57
C ASN A 7 21.48 -1.05 -15.47
N LEU A 8 22.05 -1.49 -14.35
CA LEU A 8 22.68 -2.83 -14.24
C LEU A 8 21.72 -4.01 -14.00
N LEU A 9 20.41 -3.75 -13.85
CA LEU A 9 19.38 -4.80 -13.77
C LEU A 9 18.32 -4.69 -14.87
N SER A 10 18.49 -3.77 -15.82
CA SER A 10 17.67 -3.75 -17.03
C SER A 10 18.30 -4.69 -18.05
N PHE A 11 18.11 -6.01 -17.87
CA PHE A 11 18.28 -6.93 -18.99
C PHE A 11 17.31 -6.50 -20.10
N PRO A 12 17.73 -6.47 -21.38
CA PRO A 12 16.82 -6.20 -22.49
C PRO A 12 15.66 -7.20 -22.42
N GLY A 13 14.45 -6.71 -22.13
CA GLY A 13 13.22 -7.53 -22.08
C GLY A 13 12.62 -7.78 -20.68
N ILE A 14 13.27 -7.42 -19.56
CA ILE A 14 12.67 -7.59 -18.22
C ILE A 14 12.05 -6.28 -17.74
N SER A 15 10.72 -6.19 -17.78
CA SER A 15 9.98 -5.07 -17.18
C SER A 15 10.05 -5.14 -15.64
N LEU A 16 10.52 -4.06 -15.02
CA LEU A 16 10.59 -3.96 -13.56
C LEU A 16 9.19 -4.01 -12.93
N ARG A 17 8.96 -4.97 -12.05
CA ARG A 17 7.67 -5.17 -11.35
C ARG A 17 7.50 -4.12 -10.24
N THR A 18 6.32 -3.52 -10.20
CA THR A 18 5.91 -2.61 -9.12
C THR A 18 4.86 -3.28 -8.22
N GLY A 19 4.45 -2.65 -7.10
CA GLY A 19 3.43 -3.24 -6.23
C GLY A 19 3.95 -4.23 -5.18
N ARG A 20 3.17 -5.29 -4.92
CA ARG A 20 3.45 -6.27 -3.86
C ARG A 20 4.38 -7.35 -4.35
N TYR A 21 5.21 -7.85 -3.45
CA TYR A 21 6.08 -9.00 -3.70
C TYR A 21 5.26 -10.28 -3.74
N SER A 22 5.42 -11.06 -4.82
CA SER A 22 4.85 -12.40 -4.95
C SER A 22 5.48 -13.36 -3.93
N ALA A 23 4.86 -14.51 -3.73
CA ALA A 23 5.42 -15.55 -2.87
C ALA A 23 6.80 -16.04 -3.40
N GLN A 24 6.94 -16.15 -4.71
CA GLN A 24 8.19 -16.54 -5.37
C GLN A 24 9.29 -15.50 -5.16
N GLU A 25 9.01 -14.21 -5.33
CA GLU A 25 10.00 -13.16 -5.09
C GLU A 25 10.46 -13.13 -3.63
N ASN A 26 9.55 -13.40 -2.69
CA ASN A 26 9.92 -13.49 -1.27
C ASN A 26 10.81 -14.71 -0.99
N ARG A 27 10.52 -15.87 -1.60
CA ARG A 27 11.37 -17.07 -1.48
C ARG A 27 12.76 -16.83 -2.08
N GLN A 28 12.81 -16.25 -3.27
CA GLN A 28 14.08 -15.93 -3.94
C GLN A 28 14.91 -14.95 -3.10
N LEU A 29 14.28 -13.89 -2.59
CA LEU A 29 14.96 -12.93 -1.72
C LEU A 29 15.50 -13.59 -0.45
N MET A 30 14.74 -14.52 0.13
CA MET A 30 15.18 -15.26 1.31
C MET A 30 16.39 -16.13 0.99
N SER A 31 16.38 -16.84 -0.14
CA SER A 31 17.54 -17.62 -0.62
C SER A 31 18.76 -16.73 -0.79
N ASN A 32 18.65 -15.65 -1.59
CA ASN A 32 19.77 -14.75 -1.87
C ASN A 32 20.38 -14.15 -0.59
N ILE A 33 19.55 -13.85 0.41
CA ILE A 33 20.01 -13.35 1.72
C ILE A 33 20.80 -14.44 2.45
N ASN A 34 20.27 -15.66 2.53
CA ASN A 34 20.94 -16.77 3.20
C ASN A 34 22.28 -17.11 2.52
N ASP A 35 22.30 -17.12 1.19
CA ASP A 35 23.52 -17.37 0.41
C ASP A 35 24.56 -16.29 0.66
N PHE A 36 24.14 -15.02 0.76
CA PHE A 36 25.04 -13.91 1.08
C PHE A 36 25.59 -14.00 2.51
N LEU A 37 24.77 -14.40 3.49
CA LEU A 37 25.21 -14.60 4.87
C LEU A 37 26.23 -15.75 4.95
N ALA A 38 25.96 -16.87 4.27
CA ALA A 38 26.87 -18.01 4.19
C ALA A 38 28.21 -17.65 3.54
N LEU A 39 28.17 -16.87 2.44
CA LEU A 39 29.37 -16.40 1.74
C LEU A 39 30.23 -15.44 2.57
N THR A 40 29.60 -14.59 3.39
CA THR A 40 30.30 -13.49 4.08
C THR A 40 30.61 -13.78 5.54
N GLY A 41 30.04 -14.85 6.11
CA GLY A 41 30.15 -15.17 7.53
C GLY A 41 29.46 -14.14 8.44
N ILE A 42 28.64 -13.24 7.88
CA ILE A 42 27.85 -12.31 8.68
C ILE A 42 26.82 -13.13 9.46
N GLU A 43 26.84 -12.98 10.78
CA GLU A 43 26.09 -13.83 11.71
C GLU A 43 24.58 -13.89 11.44
N ASN A 44 23.96 -12.76 11.08
CA ASN A 44 22.52 -12.71 10.85
C ASN A 44 22.09 -11.53 9.98
N ALA A 45 20.85 -11.62 9.49
CA ALA A 45 20.23 -10.58 8.67
C ALA A 45 20.06 -9.24 9.41
N ALA A 46 19.97 -9.22 10.75
CA ALA A 46 19.88 -7.97 11.49
C ALA A 46 21.18 -7.16 11.39
N LYS A 47 22.35 -7.82 11.51
CA LYS A 47 23.64 -7.19 11.22
C LYS A 47 23.75 -6.76 9.75
N LEU A 48 23.27 -7.59 8.83
CA LEU A 48 23.27 -7.29 7.40
C LEU A 48 22.46 -6.04 7.06
N PHE A 49 21.25 -5.85 7.59
CA PHE A 49 20.35 -4.75 7.18
C PHE A 49 20.31 -3.56 8.15
N HIS A 50 20.64 -3.77 9.41
CA HIS A 50 20.66 -2.75 10.47
C HIS A 50 22.08 -2.48 10.98
N THR A 51 23.06 -2.45 10.08
CA THR A 51 24.49 -2.23 10.41
C THR A 51 24.75 -1.04 11.34
N LYS A 52 23.95 0.04 11.25
CA LYS A 52 24.07 1.21 12.13
C LYS A 52 23.86 0.90 13.62
N ARG A 53 23.21 -0.22 13.97
CA ARG A 53 23.05 -0.68 15.36
C ARG A 53 24.32 -1.29 15.92
N PHE A 54 25.25 -1.71 15.07
CA PHE A 54 26.49 -2.41 15.41
C PHE A 54 27.68 -1.53 14.99
N ARG A 55 27.98 -0.50 15.80
CA ARG A 55 28.99 0.52 15.45
C ARG A 55 30.39 -0.07 15.25
N ASP A 56 30.76 -1.06 16.06
CA ASP A 56 32.10 -1.66 16.04
C ASP A 56 32.32 -2.52 14.78
N GLU A 57 31.26 -3.15 14.26
CA GLU A 57 31.32 -4.01 13.08
C GLU A 57 30.96 -3.27 11.77
N LEU A 58 30.60 -1.98 11.84
CA LEU A 58 30.02 -1.24 10.72
C LEU A 58 30.95 -1.17 9.52
N SER A 59 32.22 -0.82 9.73
CA SER A 59 33.21 -0.68 8.65
C SER A 59 33.58 -2.03 8.03
N PHE A 60 33.58 -3.11 8.83
CA PHE A 60 33.79 -4.47 8.35
C PHE A 60 32.63 -4.94 7.47
N ILE A 61 31.39 -4.80 7.93
CA ILE A 61 30.20 -5.20 7.16
C ILE A 61 30.05 -4.37 5.87
N GLN A 62 30.38 -3.07 5.90
CA GLN A 62 30.37 -2.24 4.70
C GLN A 62 31.40 -2.70 3.66
N ARG A 63 32.61 -3.07 4.10
CA ARG A 63 33.64 -3.63 3.22
C ARG A 63 33.17 -4.94 2.57
N LEU A 64 32.60 -5.86 3.34
CA LEU A 64 32.04 -7.11 2.82
C LEU A 64 30.94 -6.87 1.78
N LYS A 65 30.02 -5.95 2.05
CA LYS A 65 28.96 -5.60 1.09
C LYS A 65 29.50 -5.06 -0.23
N SER A 66 30.53 -4.22 -0.15
CA SER A 66 31.18 -3.66 -1.34
C SER A 66 31.94 -4.75 -2.11
N HIS A 67 32.74 -5.56 -1.41
CA HIS A 67 33.57 -6.60 -2.00
C HIS A 67 32.73 -7.68 -2.71
N HIS A 68 31.65 -8.12 -2.08
CA HIS A 68 30.79 -9.19 -2.60
C HIS A 68 29.62 -8.69 -3.44
N ARG A 69 29.62 -7.42 -3.87
CA ARG A 69 28.59 -6.84 -4.75
C ARG A 69 27.16 -7.10 -4.23
N PHE A 70 26.95 -6.70 -2.98
CA PHE A 70 25.72 -6.97 -2.24
C PHE A 70 24.41 -6.59 -2.98
N PRO A 71 24.29 -5.40 -3.62
CA PRO A 71 23.09 -5.05 -4.36
C PRO A 71 22.74 -6.05 -5.47
N GLU A 72 23.75 -6.54 -6.20
CA GLU A 72 23.58 -7.49 -7.29
C GLU A 72 23.20 -8.88 -6.77
N ARG A 73 23.91 -9.38 -5.76
CA ARG A 73 23.65 -10.71 -5.18
C ARG A 73 22.25 -10.83 -4.58
N ILE A 74 21.81 -9.81 -3.84
CA ILE A 74 20.49 -9.84 -3.21
C ILE A 74 19.37 -9.63 -4.25
N GLY A 75 19.67 -8.89 -5.33
CA GLY A 75 18.71 -8.62 -6.41
C GLY A 75 18.59 -9.71 -7.48
N GLU A 76 19.45 -10.72 -7.45
CA GLU A 76 19.51 -11.77 -8.45
C GLU A 76 18.18 -12.53 -8.58
N GLY A 77 17.68 -12.66 -9.81
CA GLY A 77 16.39 -13.32 -10.09
C GLY A 77 15.15 -12.56 -9.61
N ILE A 78 15.28 -11.32 -9.11
CA ILE A 78 14.15 -10.50 -8.67
C ILE A 78 14.00 -9.30 -9.61
N PRO A 79 12.90 -9.21 -10.38
CA PRO A 79 12.70 -8.14 -11.37
C PRO A 79 12.26 -6.84 -10.70
N ARG A 80 13.00 -6.35 -9.69
CA ARG A 80 12.70 -5.11 -8.95
C ARG A 80 13.95 -4.28 -8.72
N PRO A 81 13.80 -2.95 -8.59
CA PRO A 81 14.90 -2.08 -8.23
C PRO A 81 15.52 -2.46 -6.87
N TRP A 82 16.85 -2.49 -6.79
CA TRP A 82 17.61 -2.88 -5.60
C TRP A 82 17.12 -2.19 -4.31
N HIS A 83 16.80 -0.89 -4.35
CA HIS A 83 16.36 -0.13 -3.17
C HIS A 83 15.04 -0.65 -2.57
N LYS A 84 14.15 -1.19 -3.42
CA LYS A 84 12.91 -1.85 -2.99
C LYS A 84 13.22 -3.18 -2.34
N ILE A 85 14.15 -3.94 -2.91
CA ILE A 85 14.58 -5.26 -2.42
C ILE A 85 15.25 -5.11 -1.05
N TYR A 86 16.18 -4.16 -0.93
CA TYR A 86 16.82 -3.81 0.35
C TYR A 86 15.80 -3.47 1.44
N THR A 87 14.80 -2.65 1.10
CA THR A 87 13.73 -2.28 2.03
C THR A 87 12.86 -3.49 2.41
N ARG A 88 12.58 -4.41 1.47
CA ARG A 88 11.79 -5.61 1.72
C ARG A 88 12.52 -6.60 2.62
N GLY A 89 13.76 -6.96 2.28
CA GLY A 89 14.59 -7.89 3.06
C GLY A 89 14.83 -7.36 4.47
N GLY A 90 15.41 -6.17 4.57
CA GLY A 90 15.83 -5.63 5.85
C GLY A 90 14.74 -5.12 6.77
N ARG A 91 13.69 -4.46 6.24
CA ARG A 91 12.68 -3.82 7.10
C ARG A 91 11.40 -4.63 7.29
N LYS A 92 11.19 -5.70 6.52
CA LYS A 92 9.90 -6.43 6.53
C LYS A 92 10.01 -7.94 6.63
N MET A 93 11.15 -8.54 6.27
CA MET A 93 11.33 -10.00 6.38
C MET A 93 12.16 -10.38 7.60
N PHE A 94 13.19 -9.59 7.94
CA PHE A 94 14.17 -9.95 8.97
C PHE A 94 14.29 -8.96 10.15
N ASP A 95 13.37 -7.99 10.24
CA ASP A 95 13.25 -7.20 11.46
C ASP A 95 12.38 -8.00 12.45
N GLY A 96 12.97 -8.48 13.54
CA GLY A 96 12.28 -9.23 14.60
C GLY A 96 11.15 -8.43 15.29
N SER A 97 11.04 -7.13 15.01
CA SER A 97 9.91 -6.29 15.41
C SER A 97 8.80 -6.15 14.35
N SER A 98 8.95 -6.75 13.17
CA SER A 98 8.20 -6.38 11.96
C SER A 98 6.78 -6.94 11.83
N TYR A 99 6.39 -7.93 12.63
CA TYR A 99 4.98 -8.35 12.69
C TYR A 99 4.56 -8.81 14.08
N LYS A 100 4.35 -7.85 14.99
CA LYS A 100 3.63 -8.10 16.25
C LYS A 100 2.10 -8.22 16.07
N GLY A 101 1.61 -8.34 14.83
CA GLY A 101 0.17 -8.43 14.54
C GLY A 101 -0.61 -7.15 14.84
N ARG A 102 -1.92 -7.31 15.09
CA ARG A 102 -2.84 -6.21 15.41
C ARG A 102 -2.38 -5.50 16.70
N PHE A 103 -2.70 -4.21 16.82
CA PHE A 103 -2.45 -3.47 18.06
C PHE A 103 -3.51 -3.85 19.09
N SER A 104 -3.08 -4.28 20.28
CA SER A 104 -3.97 -4.45 21.43
C SER A 104 -4.41 -3.08 21.99
N GLU A 105 -5.45 -3.06 22.81
CA GLU A 105 -5.90 -1.82 23.45
C GLU A 105 -4.82 -1.21 24.36
N ASP A 106 -4.10 -2.04 25.11
CA ASP A 106 -2.97 -1.63 25.95
C ASP A 106 -1.83 -1.02 25.13
N GLU A 107 -1.55 -1.58 23.95
CA GLU A 107 -0.56 -1.01 23.04
C GLU A 107 -1.01 0.34 22.47
N LEU A 108 -2.31 0.53 22.24
CA LEU A 108 -2.86 1.82 21.79
C LEU A 108 -2.81 2.86 22.91
N TYR A 109 -3.14 2.47 24.14
CA TYR A 109 -3.01 3.34 25.30
C TYR A 109 -1.55 3.76 25.52
N SER A 110 -0.63 2.78 25.47
CA SER A 110 0.81 3.02 25.61
C SER A 110 1.34 3.90 24.49
N LEU A 111 0.91 3.69 23.25
CA LEU A 111 1.29 4.52 22.10
C LEU A 111 0.81 5.97 22.25
N LYS A 112 -0.41 6.20 22.75
CA LYS A 112 -0.90 7.54 23.08
C LYS A 112 -0.03 8.20 24.14
N LYS A 113 0.20 7.51 25.27
CA LYS A 113 1.01 8.02 26.39
C LYS A 113 2.44 8.36 25.96
N LEU A 114 3.10 7.48 25.22
CA LEU A 114 4.47 7.69 24.75
C LEU A 114 4.58 8.83 23.74
N GLN A 115 3.57 9.03 22.89
CA GLN A 115 3.53 10.18 21.99
C GLN A 115 3.33 11.49 22.75
N THR A 116 2.49 11.50 23.80
CA THR A 116 2.35 12.68 24.69
C THR A 116 3.67 13.02 25.38
N LEU A 117 4.44 12.02 25.82
CA LEU A 117 5.69 12.20 26.57
C LEU A 117 6.91 12.52 25.70
N HIS A 118 6.96 12.04 24.46
CA HIS A 118 8.15 12.14 23.59
C HIS A 118 7.90 12.86 22.26
N GLY A 119 6.68 13.37 22.06
CA GLY A 119 6.24 13.95 20.80
C GLY A 119 6.32 12.93 19.65
N ASN A 120 6.55 13.43 18.44
CA ASN A 120 6.65 12.60 17.24
C ASN A 120 8.02 11.91 17.08
N ASN A 121 8.74 11.65 18.17
CA ASN A 121 10.00 10.92 18.15
C ASN A 121 9.77 9.40 18.01
N TRP A 122 9.36 8.99 16.81
CA TRP A 122 8.97 7.61 16.52
C TRP A 122 10.11 6.61 16.70
N VAL A 123 11.38 7.05 16.61
CA VAL A 123 12.56 6.20 16.88
C VAL A 123 12.56 5.79 18.35
N LYS A 124 12.40 6.75 19.26
CA LYS A 124 12.34 6.49 20.70
C LYS A 124 11.12 5.64 21.08
N ILE A 125 9.95 5.95 20.51
CA ILE A 125 8.71 5.17 20.76
C ILE A 125 8.85 3.73 20.23
N SER A 126 9.51 3.54 19.09
CA SER A 126 9.81 2.22 18.53
C SER A 126 10.69 1.39 19.44
N GLN A 127 11.72 2.00 20.05
CA GLN A 127 12.58 1.33 21.03
C GLN A 127 11.78 0.91 22.28
N LEU A 128 10.91 1.79 22.80
CA LEU A 128 10.15 1.52 24.03
C LEU A 128 9.02 0.49 23.85
N THR A 129 8.40 0.42 22.66
CA THR A 129 7.31 -0.53 22.37
C THR A 129 7.81 -1.84 21.72
N GLY A 130 9.07 -1.83 21.26
CA GLY A 130 9.65 -2.90 20.46
C GLY A 130 8.89 -3.18 19.15
N ARG A 131 8.04 -2.26 18.66
CA ARG A 131 7.41 -2.32 17.32
C ARG A 131 8.14 -1.38 16.38
N SER A 132 8.20 -1.70 15.09
CA SER A 132 8.82 -0.82 14.09
C SER A 132 8.13 0.56 14.01
N GLU A 133 8.90 1.59 13.65
CA GLU A 133 8.45 2.98 13.52
C GLU A 133 7.22 3.16 12.60
N THR A 134 7.22 2.45 11.47
CA THR A 134 6.24 2.66 10.40
C THR A 134 4.81 2.25 10.81
N PRO A 135 4.59 1.04 11.38
CA PRO A 135 3.30 0.68 11.99
C PRO A 135 2.83 1.65 13.07
N LEU A 136 3.73 2.11 13.96
CA LEU A 136 3.39 3.02 15.07
C LEU A 136 2.87 4.35 14.55
N ARG A 137 3.62 5.01 13.66
CA ARG A 137 3.22 6.27 13.04
C ARG A 137 1.89 6.15 12.29
N LYS A 138 1.73 5.06 11.53
CA LYS A 138 0.51 4.78 10.78
C LYS A 138 -0.68 4.54 11.69
N ARG A 139 -0.50 3.78 12.78
CA ARG A 139 -1.59 3.50 13.71
C ARG A 139 -1.99 4.77 14.45
N PHE A 140 -1.02 5.54 14.93
CA PHE A 140 -1.27 6.80 15.63
C PHE A 140 -2.09 7.79 14.79
N SER A 141 -1.81 7.91 13.49
CA SER A 141 -2.59 8.79 12.61
C SER A 141 -4.06 8.36 12.46
N GLN A 142 -4.38 7.11 12.79
CA GLN A 142 -5.73 6.55 12.71
C GLN A 142 -6.45 6.48 14.06
N ILE A 143 -5.72 6.60 15.18
CA ILE A 143 -6.26 6.39 16.54
C ILE A 143 -7.36 7.39 16.92
N PHE A 144 -7.26 8.62 16.42
CA PHE A 144 -8.21 9.69 16.73
C PHE A 144 -9.40 9.74 15.79
N ALA A 145 -9.48 8.81 14.83
CA ALA A 145 -10.56 8.78 13.87
C ALA A 145 -11.73 7.93 14.39
N ASN A 146 -12.94 8.45 14.27
CA ASN A 146 -14.14 7.72 14.66
C ASN A 146 -14.29 6.45 13.81
N LEU A 147 -14.63 5.33 14.44
CA LEU A 147 -14.81 4.02 13.79
C LEU A 147 -16.29 3.66 13.55
N GLY A 148 -17.23 4.46 14.07
CA GLY A 148 -18.68 4.24 13.97
C GLY A 148 -19.32 4.66 12.63
N SER A 149 -20.65 4.58 12.55
CA SER A 149 -21.43 5.03 11.38
C SER A 149 -21.19 6.51 11.08
N TRP A 150 -21.31 6.90 9.81
CA TRP A 150 -21.16 8.30 9.39
C TRP A 150 -22.40 9.08 9.80
N GLY A 151 -22.23 10.11 10.63
CA GLY A 151 -23.29 11.08 10.90
C GLY A 151 -23.60 11.92 9.67
N GLU A 152 -24.82 12.45 9.59
CA GLU A 152 -25.26 13.30 8.48
C GLU A 152 -24.39 14.55 8.33
N GLU A 153 -24.06 15.21 9.45
CA GLU A 153 -23.17 16.37 9.47
C GLU A 153 -21.72 16.02 9.07
N GLU A 154 -21.23 14.83 9.42
CA GLU A 154 -19.91 14.36 8.97
C GLU A 154 -19.90 14.17 7.45
N LEU A 155 -20.97 13.58 6.91
CA LEU A 155 -21.13 13.35 5.49
C LEU A 155 -21.27 14.68 4.73
N LYS A 156 -22.05 15.63 5.25
CA LYS A 156 -22.19 16.96 4.66
C LYS A 156 -20.84 17.68 4.55
N ARG A 157 -20.06 17.70 5.63
CA ARG A 157 -18.69 18.25 5.62
C ARG A 157 -17.78 17.57 4.60
N LEU A 158 -17.88 16.23 4.45
CA LEU A 158 -17.12 15.50 3.44
C LEU A 158 -17.51 15.94 2.02
N MET A 159 -18.82 16.01 1.74
CA MET A 159 -19.33 16.39 0.42
C MET A 159 -18.93 17.82 0.05
N GLU A 160 -19.03 18.76 0.99
CA GLU A 160 -18.61 20.16 0.82
C GLU A 160 -17.10 20.27 0.61
N ALA A 161 -16.29 19.57 1.41
CA ALA A 161 -14.84 19.61 1.29
C ALA A 161 -14.34 19.10 -0.08
N VAL A 162 -14.98 18.06 -0.62
CA VAL A 162 -14.64 17.55 -1.95
C VAL A 162 -15.18 18.47 -3.04
N ARG A 163 -16.42 18.97 -2.91
CA ARG A 163 -17.00 19.92 -3.87
C ARG A 163 -16.14 21.17 -4.01
N ASP A 164 -15.72 21.78 -2.91
CA ASP A 164 -14.92 23.00 -2.94
C ASP A 164 -13.56 22.77 -3.60
N HIS A 165 -12.95 21.60 -3.37
CA HIS A 165 -11.73 21.20 -4.06
C HIS A 165 -11.94 21.04 -5.57
N LEU A 166 -13.05 20.43 -5.97
CA LEU A 166 -13.38 20.24 -7.39
C LEU A 166 -13.71 21.57 -8.08
N LEU A 167 -14.45 22.46 -7.43
CA LEU A 167 -14.80 23.79 -7.95
C LEU A 167 -13.57 24.71 -8.03
N GLY A 168 -12.64 24.61 -7.07
CA GLY A 168 -11.38 25.33 -7.11
C GLY A 168 -10.42 24.89 -8.24
N GLN A 169 -10.70 23.77 -8.91
CA GLN A 169 -9.96 23.33 -10.11
C GLN A 169 -10.62 23.78 -11.43
N VAL A 170 -11.77 24.46 -11.36
CA VAL A 170 -12.44 24.99 -12.55
C VAL A 170 -12.03 26.45 -12.70
N GLU A 171 -11.28 26.76 -13.77
CA GLU A 171 -10.91 28.12 -14.14
C GLU A 171 -12.17 28.99 -14.37
N PRO A 172 -12.29 30.18 -13.73
CA PRO A 172 -13.42 31.07 -13.95
C PRO A 172 -13.32 31.68 -15.36
N GLY A 173 -14.14 31.20 -16.30
CA GLY A 173 -14.24 31.82 -17.64
C GLY A 173 -14.59 30.90 -18.81
N ARG A 174 -14.59 29.56 -18.63
CA ARG A 174 -15.16 28.64 -19.64
C ARG A 174 -16.57 28.21 -19.21
N GLY A 175 -17.56 28.50 -20.06
CA GLY A 175 -18.97 28.16 -19.83
C GLY A 175 -19.17 26.67 -19.51
N HIS A 176 -20.15 26.40 -18.64
CA HIS A 176 -20.47 25.11 -18.01
C HIS A 176 -19.23 24.33 -17.53
N ALA A 177 -18.89 24.51 -16.26
CA ALA A 177 -17.88 23.78 -15.50
C ALA A 177 -18.02 22.25 -15.65
N THR A 178 -17.43 21.68 -16.69
CA THR A 178 -17.55 20.25 -16.98
C THR A 178 -16.39 19.56 -16.29
N VAL A 179 -16.59 19.17 -15.02
CA VAL A 179 -15.62 18.35 -14.27
C VAL A 179 -15.51 17.00 -14.96
N SER A 180 -14.31 16.63 -15.42
CA SER A 180 -14.09 15.31 -16.01
C SER A 180 -14.36 14.22 -14.97
N LYS A 181 -14.94 13.10 -15.40
CA LYS A 181 -15.23 11.95 -14.52
C LYS A 181 -14.00 11.48 -13.75
N ASP A 182 -12.80 11.64 -14.31
CA ASP A 182 -11.55 11.23 -13.67
C ASP A 182 -11.12 12.15 -12.52
N GLN A 183 -11.48 13.43 -12.58
CA GLN A 183 -11.21 14.40 -11.52
C GLN A 183 -12.06 14.11 -10.27
N LEU A 184 -13.16 13.36 -10.39
CA LEU A 184 -14.03 13.00 -9.27
C LEU A 184 -13.38 12.00 -8.31
N TYR A 185 -12.29 11.34 -8.67
CA TYR A 185 -11.63 10.35 -7.81
C TYR A 185 -10.10 10.44 -7.82
N ASN A 186 -9.49 10.99 -8.87
CA ASN A 186 -8.05 11.24 -8.93
C ASN A 186 -7.70 12.64 -8.39
N ASN A 187 -6.50 12.78 -7.83
CA ASN A 187 -5.93 14.06 -7.37
C ASN A 187 -6.71 14.81 -6.26
N ILE A 188 -7.59 14.14 -5.53
CA ILE A 188 -8.23 14.71 -4.34
C ILE A 188 -7.24 14.70 -3.15
N PRO A 189 -6.95 15.86 -2.53
CA PRO A 189 -6.02 15.96 -1.40
C PRO A 189 -6.71 15.50 -0.11
N TRP A 190 -6.83 14.18 0.07
CA TRP A 190 -7.53 13.58 1.22
C TRP A 190 -7.04 14.02 2.59
N THR A 191 -5.78 14.47 2.71
CA THR A 191 -5.25 15.05 3.94
C THR A 191 -5.94 16.38 4.29
N VAL A 192 -6.23 17.22 3.29
CA VAL A 192 -6.94 18.50 3.49
C VAL A 192 -8.41 18.23 3.77
N VAL A 193 -9.03 17.32 3.00
CA VAL A 193 -10.43 16.90 3.20
C VAL A 193 -10.64 16.37 4.62
N CYS A 194 -9.76 15.47 5.08
CA CYS A 194 -9.78 14.91 6.44
C CYS A 194 -9.74 15.99 7.53
N ARG A 195 -8.90 17.01 7.39
CA ARG A 195 -8.83 18.14 8.34
C ARG A 195 -10.14 18.92 8.40
N ARG A 196 -10.85 19.07 7.28
CA ARG A 196 -12.16 19.74 7.22
C ARG A 196 -13.29 18.89 7.81
N VAL A 197 -13.25 17.58 7.61
CA VAL A 197 -14.20 16.63 8.22
C VAL A 197 -14.01 16.53 9.73
N LYS A 198 -12.77 16.72 10.22
CA LYS A 198 -12.30 16.72 11.62
C LYS A 198 -12.40 15.39 12.37
N THR A 199 -13.36 14.55 12.03
CA THR A 199 -13.72 13.35 12.82
C THR A 199 -13.22 12.02 12.22
N ARG A 200 -12.74 12.02 10.98
CA ARG A 200 -12.39 10.80 10.21
C ARG A 200 -11.00 10.90 9.60
N HIS A 201 -10.31 9.77 9.45
CA HIS A 201 -9.03 9.67 8.77
C HIS A 201 -9.17 9.87 7.25
N ARG A 202 -8.11 10.33 6.58
CA ARG A 202 -8.05 10.50 5.11
C ARG A 202 -8.54 9.28 4.32
N ASP A 203 -8.18 8.08 4.76
CA ASP A 203 -8.56 6.85 4.06
C ASP A 203 -10.06 6.55 4.24
N GLN A 204 -10.63 6.86 5.41
CA GLN A 204 -12.07 6.73 5.64
C GLN A 204 -12.85 7.74 4.79
N CYS A 205 -12.38 8.99 4.71
CA CYS A 205 -12.96 10.02 3.85
C CYS A 205 -12.96 9.58 2.37
N ARG A 206 -11.82 9.05 1.90
CA ARG A 206 -11.69 8.51 0.55
C ARG A 206 -12.66 7.36 0.30
N MET A 207 -12.70 6.37 1.19
CA MET A 207 -13.58 5.20 1.02
C MET A 207 -15.06 5.61 1.03
N LYS A 208 -15.46 6.53 1.92
CA LYS A 208 -16.84 7.01 1.97
C LYS A 208 -17.22 7.75 0.69
N TRP A 209 -16.37 8.65 0.21
CA TRP A 209 -16.60 9.38 -1.05
C TRP A 209 -16.72 8.43 -2.24
N LEU A 210 -15.80 7.46 -2.38
CA LEU A 210 -15.87 6.45 -3.45
C LEU A 210 -17.16 5.63 -3.38
N GLY A 211 -17.62 5.28 -2.17
CA GLY A 211 -18.91 4.63 -1.97
C GLY A 211 -20.10 5.50 -2.39
N VAL A 212 -20.09 6.79 -2.05
CA VAL A 212 -21.14 7.74 -2.49
C VAL A 212 -21.15 7.88 -4.01
N MET A 213 -19.98 7.97 -4.64
CA MET A 213 -19.86 8.05 -6.09
C MET A 213 -20.38 6.79 -6.77
N ALA A 214 -20.01 5.61 -6.25
CA ALA A 214 -20.52 4.34 -6.75
C ALA A 214 -22.05 4.27 -6.66
N TYR A 215 -22.64 4.71 -5.55
CA TYR A 215 -24.09 4.71 -5.35
C TYR A 215 -24.81 5.69 -6.30
N LYS A 216 -24.30 6.91 -6.44
CA LYS A 216 -24.88 7.93 -7.33
C LYS A 216 -24.79 7.52 -8.80
N MET A 217 -23.66 6.93 -9.20
CA MET A 217 -23.45 6.45 -10.58
C MET A 217 -24.25 5.18 -10.89
N ALA A 218 -24.65 4.43 -9.88
CA ALA A 218 -25.57 3.29 -10.00
C ALA A 218 -27.06 3.70 -9.91
N HIS A 219 -27.39 4.99 -10.11
CA HIS A 219 -28.76 5.53 -10.03
C HIS A 219 -29.49 5.16 -8.72
N GLY A 220 -28.76 5.13 -7.60
CA GLY A 220 -29.33 4.82 -6.29
C GLY A 220 -29.55 3.33 -6.01
N GLN A 221 -29.10 2.44 -6.91
CA GLN A 221 -29.04 1.01 -6.63
C GLN A 221 -27.70 0.66 -5.95
N PRO A 222 -27.68 -0.17 -4.90
CA PRO A 222 -26.44 -0.73 -4.38
C PRO A 222 -25.79 -1.46 -5.53
N ALA A 223 -24.58 -1.08 -5.85
CA ALA A 223 -23.89 -1.76 -6.91
C ALA A 223 -23.39 -3.12 -6.34
N PHE A 224 -23.68 -4.20 -7.07
CA PHE A 224 -23.90 -5.56 -6.54
C PHE A 224 -25.22 -5.81 -5.78
N SER A 225 -26.32 -5.11 -6.10
CA SER A 225 -27.66 -5.64 -5.80
C SER A 225 -27.81 -6.97 -6.55
N GLY A 226 -28.22 -8.03 -5.86
CA GLY A 226 -28.15 -9.43 -6.28
C GLY A 226 -29.06 -9.80 -7.45
N GLY A 227 -28.83 -9.20 -8.63
CA GLY A 227 -29.53 -9.50 -9.87
C GLY A 227 -28.65 -10.17 -10.92
N VAL A 228 -29.27 -10.69 -11.99
CA VAL A 228 -28.62 -11.45 -13.07
C VAL A 228 -27.49 -10.67 -13.76
N LYS A 229 -27.61 -9.35 -13.89
CA LYS A 229 -26.55 -8.46 -14.43
C LYS A 229 -25.28 -8.49 -13.57
N THR A 230 -25.45 -8.57 -12.25
CA THR A 230 -24.36 -8.66 -11.27
C THR A 230 -23.65 -10.01 -11.35
N LEU A 231 -24.39 -11.09 -11.57
CA LEU A 231 -23.80 -12.42 -11.74
C LEU A 231 -23.02 -12.53 -13.05
N LYS A 232 -23.57 -12.00 -14.15
CA LYS A 232 -22.88 -11.94 -15.45
C LYS A 232 -21.58 -11.16 -15.35
N ALA A 233 -21.59 -9.98 -14.72
CA ALA A 233 -20.38 -9.20 -14.49
C ALA A 233 -19.32 -9.93 -13.65
N LYS A 234 -19.74 -10.72 -12.64
CA LYS A 234 -18.82 -11.57 -11.87
C LYS A 234 -18.23 -12.69 -12.71
N VAL A 235 -19.04 -13.34 -13.56
CA VAL A 235 -18.57 -14.38 -14.48
C VAL A 235 -17.59 -13.81 -15.51
N ASP A 236 -17.90 -12.64 -16.07
CA ASP A 236 -17.03 -11.97 -17.04
C ASP A 236 -15.71 -11.52 -16.39
N LEU A 237 -15.74 -11.07 -15.12
CA LEU A 237 -14.52 -10.81 -14.33
C LEU A 237 -13.68 -12.07 -14.13
N ILE A 238 -14.29 -13.20 -13.78
CA ILE A 238 -13.57 -14.47 -13.61
C ILE A 238 -12.97 -14.94 -14.94
N LYS A 239 -13.70 -14.82 -16.04
CA LYS A 239 -13.20 -15.15 -17.38
C LYS A 239 -12.02 -14.26 -17.79
N ALA A 240 -12.13 -12.95 -17.57
CA ALA A 240 -11.04 -12.01 -17.81
C ALA A 240 -9.81 -12.35 -16.97
N LEU A 241 -9.99 -12.57 -15.66
CA LEU A 241 -8.93 -12.98 -14.73
C LEU A 241 -8.23 -14.28 -15.16
N ASN A 242 -8.98 -15.27 -15.63
CA ASN A 242 -8.42 -16.53 -16.13
C ASN A 242 -7.70 -16.35 -17.48
N ALA A 243 -8.19 -15.47 -18.35
CA ALA A 243 -7.57 -15.20 -19.64
C ALA A 243 -6.19 -14.54 -19.53
N MET A 244 -5.92 -13.77 -18.47
CA MET A 244 -4.59 -13.19 -18.22
C MET A 244 -3.53 -14.22 -17.80
N GLN A 245 -3.91 -15.46 -17.45
CA GLN A 245 -2.98 -16.53 -17.05
C GLN A 245 -1.93 -16.12 -16.00
N VAL A 246 -2.31 -15.23 -15.09
CA VAL A 246 -1.40 -14.72 -14.04
C VAL A 246 -1.34 -15.68 -12.85
N GLU A 247 -0.12 -16.10 -12.50
CA GLU A 247 0.14 -17.04 -11.40
C GLU A 247 -0.02 -16.40 -10.01
N ASP A 248 0.20 -15.09 -9.89
CA ASP A 248 0.13 -14.34 -8.62
C ASP A 248 -0.79 -13.12 -8.73
N ALA A 249 -1.52 -12.83 -7.64
CA ALA A 249 -2.45 -11.69 -7.57
C ALA A 249 -1.74 -10.32 -7.74
N SER A 250 -0.43 -10.26 -7.55
CA SER A 250 0.39 -9.08 -7.80
C SER A 250 0.65 -8.80 -9.29
N ASP A 251 0.46 -9.80 -10.16
CA ASP A 251 0.62 -9.69 -11.62
C ASP A 251 -0.65 -9.31 -12.34
N VAL A 252 -1.76 -9.25 -11.61
CA VAL A 252 -3.06 -8.87 -12.16
C VAL A 252 -3.05 -7.37 -12.52
N ASP A 253 -3.19 -7.07 -13.82
CA ASP A 253 -3.46 -5.71 -14.28
C ASP A 253 -4.93 -5.36 -14.07
N TRP A 254 -5.21 -4.78 -12.91
CA TRP A 254 -6.55 -4.36 -12.53
C TRP A 254 -7.11 -3.21 -13.39
N GLU A 255 -6.26 -2.49 -14.13
CA GLU A 255 -6.68 -1.42 -15.03
C GLU A 255 -7.18 -2.01 -16.35
N GLU A 256 -6.43 -2.94 -16.92
CA GLU A 256 -6.86 -3.72 -18.09
C GLU A 256 -8.16 -4.48 -17.83
N ILE A 257 -8.28 -5.13 -16.65
CA ILE A 257 -9.54 -5.77 -16.21
C ILE A 257 -10.71 -4.80 -16.19
N ALA A 258 -10.48 -3.59 -15.69
CA ALA A 258 -11.53 -2.57 -15.61
C ALA A 258 -11.99 -2.10 -17.00
N HIS A 259 -11.08 -2.09 -17.97
CA HIS A 259 -11.40 -1.81 -19.37
C HIS A 259 -12.16 -2.97 -20.03
N THR A 260 -11.69 -4.21 -19.87
CA THR A 260 -12.24 -5.41 -20.53
C THR A 260 -13.65 -5.79 -20.08
N ILE A 261 -14.01 -5.54 -18.81
CA ILE A 261 -15.37 -5.83 -18.29
C ILE A 261 -16.38 -4.75 -18.71
N GLY A 262 -15.97 -3.87 -19.63
CA GLY A 262 -16.83 -2.92 -20.29
C GLY A 262 -17.08 -1.69 -19.44
N GLY A 263 -16.05 -0.85 -19.26
CA GLY A 263 -16.17 0.61 -19.08
C GLY A 263 -17.08 1.14 -17.96
N LEU A 264 -17.58 0.27 -17.08
CA LEU A 264 -18.35 0.70 -15.94
C LEU A 264 -17.33 1.29 -14.99
N PHE A 265 -17.28 2.62 -14.94
CA PHE A 265 -16.56 3.45 -13.95
C PHE A 265 -16.62 2.89 -12.52
N TYR A 266 -17.68 2.14 -12.25
CA TYR A 266 -17.84 1.23 -11.12
C TYR A 266 -16.65 0.30 -10.84
N VAL A 267 -16.13 -0.42 -11.83
CA VAL A 267 -14.98 -1.31 -11.70
C VAL A 267 -13.72 -0.52 -11.42
N SER A 268 -13.52 0.67 -12.00
CA SER A 268 -12.38 1.55 -11.67
C SER A 268 -12.47 2.12 -10.25
N ILE A 269 -13.67 2.42 -9.76
CA ILE A 269 -13.93 2.79 -8.36
C ILE A 269 -13.70 1.57 -7.46
N TYR A 270 -14.15 0.39 -7.85
CA TYR A 270 -13.92 -0.86 -7.11
C TYR A 270 -12.45 -1.24 -7.09
N VAL A 271 -11.74 -1.14 -8.21
CA VAL A 271 -10.28 -1.31 -8.30
C VAL A 271 -9.59 -0.24 -7.47
N SER A 272 -10.09 0.99 -7.39
CA SER A 272 -9.57 2.03 -6.49
C SER A 272 -9.86 1.75 -5.02
N ILE A 273 -11.02 1.17 -4.70
CA ILE A 273 -11.40 0.69 -3.36
C ILE A 273 -10.53 -0.51 -3.00
N LEU A 274 -10.32 -1.48 -3.89
CA LEU A 274 -9.44 -2.64 -3.74
C LEU A 274 -7.97 -2.24 -3.65
N LYS A 275 -7.52 -1.27 -4.47
CA LYS A 275 -6.20 -0.62 -4.39
C LYS A 275 -6.04 0.13 -3.06
N SER A 276 -7.11 0.69 -2.48
CA SER A 276 -7.09 1.32 -1.15
C SER A 276 -7.15 0.29 -0.01
N LEU A 277 -7.87 -0.82 -0.23
CA LEU A 277 -7.89 -2.03 0.59
C LEU A 277 -6.63 -2.89 0.39
N LYS A 278 -5.62 -2.46 -0.41
CA LYS A 278 -4.26 -3.04 -0.43
C LYS A 278 -3.54 -3.02 0.93
N HIS A 279 -4.21 -2.56 1.98
CA HIS A 279 -3.79 -2.73 3.38
C HIS A 279 -4.48 -3.88 4.14
N ASN A 280 -5.43 -4.61 3.53
CA ASN A 280 -6.22 -5.68 4.15
C ASN A 280 -6.77 -6.68 3.10
N THR A 281 -5.92 -7.15 2.20
CA THR A 281 -6.26 -8.04 1.05
C THR A 281 -6.59 -9.49 1.40
N ASP A 282 -6.64 -9.84 2.68
CA ASP A 282 -6.93 -11.23 3.06
C ASP A 282 -8.37 -11.62 2.70
N VAL A 283 -9.25 -10.65 2.39
CA VAL A 283 -10.68 -10.89 2.13
C VAL A 283 -10.96 -11.45 0.72
N LEU A 284 -10.10 -11.20 -0.28
CA LEU A 284 -10.37 -11.67 -1.66
C LEU A 284 -9.68 -12.98 -2.04
N ILE A 285 -8.58 -13.33 -1.38
CA ILE A 285 -7.91 -14.63 -1.61
C ILE A 285 -8.72 -15.78 -0.99
N VAL A 286 -9.50 -15.51 0.07
CA VAL A 286 -10.40 -16.51 0.68
C VAL A 286 -11.45 -17.02 -0.31
N TYR A 287 -11.89 -16.20 -1.28
CA TYR A 287 -12.82 -16.65 -2.33
C TYR A 287 -12.17 -17.44 -3.48
N LYS A 288 -10.83 -17.51 -3.55
CA LYS A 288 -10.11 -18.31 -4.57
C LYS A 288 -9.49 -19.60 -4.00
N LEU A 289 -9.45 -19.77 -2.67
CA LEU A 289 -8.90 -20.97 -2.01
C LEU A 289 -9.86 -21.62 -0.99
N GLY A 290 -11.05 -21.08 -0.79
CA GLY A 290 -12.12 -21.76 -0.06
C GLY A 290 -12.83 -22.76 -0.97
N ARG A 291 -12.64 -24.05 -0.68
CA ARG A 291 -13.64 -25.09 -0.96
C ARG A 291 -14.98 -24.72 -0.32
#